data_AF-H9F1D3-F1
#
_entry.id   AF-H9F1D3-F1
#
_cell.length_a   1.000
_cell.length_b   1.000
_cell.length_c   1.000
_cell.angle_alpha   90.00
_cell.angle_beta   90.00
_cell.angle_gamma   90.00
#
_symmetry.space_group_name_H-M   'P 1'
#
loop_
_entity.id
_entity.type
_entity.pdbx_description
1 polymer ?
#
loop_
_entity_poly.entity_id
_entity_poly.type
_entity_poly.pdbx_seq_one_letter_code
_entity_poly.pdbx_strand_id
1 'polypeptide(L)'
;MPADIMEKNSSSPVAATPASVNTTPDKPKTASEHRKSSKPIMEKRRRARINESLSQLKTLILDALKKDSSRHSKLEKADILEMTVKHLRNLQRAQMTAALSTDPSVLGKYRAGFSECMNEVTRFLSTCEGVNTEVRTRLLGHLANCMTQINAMTYPG
;
A
#
# COMPACT_ATOMS: atom_id res chain seq x y z
N MET A 1 -75.21 -13.12 -6.10
CA MET A 1 -75.58 -14.06 -5.02
C MET A 1 -76.87 -14.73 -5.47
N PRO A 2 -76.97 -16.07 -5.53
CA PRO A 2 -76.62 -17.08 -4.50
C PRO A 2 -75.35 -17.88 -4.88
N ALA A 3 -74.43 -18.24 -3.97
CA ALA A 3 -74.47 -19.18 -2.83
C ALA A 3 -74.62 -20.65 -3.27
N ASP A 4 -73.52 -21.43 -3.20
CA ASP A 4 -73.39 -22.64 -2.35
C ASP A 4 -72.17 -23.50 -2.79
N ILE A 5 -71.15 -23.69 -1.94
CA ILE A 5 -70.91 -24.74 -0.92
C ILE A 5 -69.91 -25.80 -1.44
N MET A 6 -69.00 -26.13 -0.53
CA MET A 6 -67.81 -26.98 -0.59
C MET A 6 -68.12 -28.48 -0.73
N GLU A 7 -67.17 -29.26 -1.28
CA GLU A 7 -66.62 -30.52 -0.73
C GLU A 7 -65.68 -31.16 -1.77
N LYS A 8 -64.36 -31.16 -1.57
CA LYS A 8 -63.54 -32.17 -0.89
C LYS A 8 -63.69 -33.57 -1.49
N ASN A 9 -62.74 -33.97 -2.35
CA ASN A 9 -62.31 -35.36 -2.41
C ASN A 9 -60.80 -35.46 -2.62
N SER A 10 -60.13 -35.81 -1.52
CA SER A 10 -58.78 -36.33 -1.45
C SER A 10 -58.73 -37.77 -1.96
N SER A 11 -57.75 -38.12 -2.79
CA SER A 11 -57.11 -39.44 -2.84
C SER A 11 -55.90 -39.45 -3.78
N SER A 12 -54.70 -39.57 -3.21
CA SER A 12 -53.54 -40.14 -3.90
C SER A 12 -53.59 -41.67 -3.78
N PRO A 13 -53.04 -42.43 -4.75
CA PRO A 13 -51.83 -43.19 -4.40
C PRO A 13 -50.80 -43.41 -5.54
N VAL A 14 -49.53 -43.43 -5.11
CA VAL A 14 -48.43 -44.39 -5.42
C VAL A 14 -48.10 -44.80 -6.87
N ALA A 15 -46.88 -44.38 -7.25
CA ALA A 15 -45.80 -45.06 -7.99
C ALA A 15 -46.09 -45.97 -9.20
N ALA A 16 -45.49 -45.62 -10.34
CA ALA A 16 -44.61 -46.50 -11.12
C ALA A 16 -44.00 -45.73 -12.31
N THR A 17 -42.68 -45.62 -12.35
CA THR A 17 -41.90 -45.34 -13.57
C THR A 17 -41.94 -46.57 -14.47
N PRO A 18 -41.89 -46.40 -15.80
CA PRO A 18 -40.66 -46.84 -16.46
C PRO A 18 -40.12 -45.85 -17.50
N ALA A 19 -38.81 -45.96 -17.69
CA ALA A 19 -37.98 -45.18 -18.58
C ALA A 19 -38.25 -45.46 -20.07
N SER A 20 -38.04 -44.45 -20.92
CA SER A 20 -37.06 -44.45 -22.01
C SER A 20 -37.47 -43.49 -23.12
N VAL A 21 -36.80 -42.34 -23.23
CA VAL A 21 -36.65 -41.60 -24.49
C VAL A 21 -35.20 -41.14 -24.59
N ASN A 22 -34.44 -41.84 -25.44
CA ASN A 22 -33.11 -41.47 -25.88
C ASN A 22 -33.16 -40.16 -26.68
N THR A 23 -32.40 -39.14 -26.27
CA THR A 23 -31.89 -38.13 -27.21
C THR A 23 -30.51 -37.60 -26.78
N THR A 24 -29.51 -38.08 -27.52
CA THR A 24 -28.21 -37.49 -27.85
C THR A 24 -27.12 -37.27 -26.77
N PRO A 25 -25.91 -37.81 -26.99
CA PRO A 25 -24.71 -37.55 -26.20
C PRO A 25 -23.92 -36.33 -26.71
N ASP A 26 -23.24 -35.68 -25.76
CA ASP A 26 -22.07 -34.79 -25.95
C ASP A 26 -22.26 -33.48 -26.73
N LYS A 27 -22.32 -32.37 -26.00
CA LYS A 27 -21.71 -31.11 -26.46
C LYS A 27 -20.76 -30.60 -25.38
N PRO A 28 -19.43 -30.67 -25.57
CA PRO A 28 -18.49 -30.08 -24.64
C PRO A 28 -18.69 -28.57 -24.68
N LYS A 29 -18.99 -27.95 -23.54
CA LYS A 29 -18.87 -26.50 -23.37
C LYS A 29 -17.43 -26.15 -23.74
N THR A 30 -17.26 -25.48 -24.88
CA THR A 30 -15.94 -25.26 -25.46
C THR A 30 -15.03 -24.58 -24.44
N ALA A 31 -13.77 -25.02 -24.32
CA ALA A 31 -12.75 -24.41 -23.47
C ALA A 31 -12.59 -22.89 -23.73
N SER A 32 -13.08 -22.40 -24.88
CA SER A 32 -13.11 -20.98 -25.24
C SER A 32 -14.09 -20.16 -24.39
N GLU A 33 -15.25 -20.69 -24.00
CA GLU A 33 -16.23 -19.99 -23.15
C GLU A 33 -15.74 -19.88 -21.70
N HIS A 34 -15.11 -20.93 -21.17
CA HIS A 34 -14.46 -20.90 -19.85
C HIS A 34 -13.29 -19.91 -19.78
N ARG A 35 -12.50 -19.78 -20.86
CA ARG A 35 -11.42 -18.78 -20.96
C ARG A 35 -11.95 -17.35 -21.08
N LYS A 36 -13.11 -17.15 -21.72
CA LYS A 36 -13.78 -15.85 -21.87
C LYS A 36 -14.49 -15.39 -20.59
N SER A 37 -15.04 -16.30 -19.78
CA SER A 37 -15.70 -16.00 -18.51
C SER A 37 -14.76 -15.97 -17.29
N SER A 38 -13.61 -16.64 -17.34
CA SER A 38 -12.62 -16.64 -16.25
C SER A 38 -11.95 -15.28 -16.06
N LYS A 39 -11.59 -14.57 -17.14
CA LYS A 39 -10.98 -13.22 -17.08
C LYS A 39 -11.85 -12.20 -16.31
N PRO A 40 -13.16 -12.03 -16.59
CA PRO A 40 -14.00 -11.11 -15.82
C PRO A 40 -14.18 -11.56 -14.35
N ILE A 41 -14.18 -12.86 -14.07
CA ILE A 41 -14.25 -13.37 -12.68
C ILE A 41 -12.96 -13.06 -11.90
N MET A 42 -11.80 -13.23 -12.53
CA MET A 42 -10.51 -12.90 -11.90
C MET A 42 -10.39 -11.40 -11.61
N GLU A 43 -10.80 -10.55 -12.56
CA GLU A 43 -10.79 -9.10 -12.34
C GLU A 43 -11.79 -8.69 -11.24
N LYS A 44 -12.96 -9.33 -11.15
CA LYS A 44 -13.90 -9.12 -10.04
C LYS A 44 -13.27 -9.46 -8.69
N ARG A 45 -12.57 -10.60 -8.59
CA ARG A 45 -11.84 -11.00 -7.37
C ARG A 45 -10.71 -10.02 -7.03
N ARG A 46 -9.94 -9.59 -8.05
CA ARG A 46 -8.89 -8.58 -7.87
C ARG A 46 -9.46 -7.26 -7.34
N ARG A 47 -10.55 -6.77 -7.92
CA ARG A 47 -11.24 -5.54 -7.46
C ARG A 47 -11.77 -5.67 -6.03
N ALA A 48 -12.35 -6.82 -5.67
CA ALA A 48 -12.80 -7.08 -4.31
C ALA A 48 -11.64 -6.98 -3.31
N ARG A 49 -10.51 -7.65 -3.59
CA ARG A 49 -9.30 -7.56 -2.76
C ARG A 49 -8.79 -6.13 -2.61
N ILE A 50 -8.72 -5.36 -3.70
CA ILE A 50 -8.27 -3.96 -3.66
C ILE A 50 -9.18 -3.12 -2.75
N ASN A 51 -10.50 -3.28 -2.86
CA ASN A 51 -11.44 -2.52 -2.06
C ASN A 51 -11.37 -2.93 -0.57
N GLU A 52 -11.19 -4.22 -0.28
CA GLU A 52 -10.99 -4.70 1.09
C GLU A 52 -9.72 -4.11 1.71
N SER A 53 -8.59 -4.16 1.00
CA SER A 53 -7.34 -3.55 1.46
C SER A 53 -7.47 -2.04 1.65
N LEU A 54 -8.18 -1.32 0.78
CA LEU A 54 -8.44 0.11 0.97
C LEU A 54 -9.30 0.40 2.20
N SER A 55 -10.29 -0.46 2.49
CA SER A 55 -11.12 -0.32 3.69
C SER A 55 -10.31 -0.54 4.96
N GLN A 56 -9.47 -1.59 4.99
CA GLN A 56 -8.56 -1.85 6.11
C GLN A 56 -7.57 -0.70 6.32
N LEU A 57 -6.98 -0.21 5.22
CA LEU A 57 -6.04 0.90 5.24
C LEU A 57 -6.67 2.17 5.80
N LYS A 58 -7.90 2.48 5.40
CA LYS A 58 -8.67 3.60 5.96
C LYS A 58 -8.80 3.49 7.48
N THR A 59 -9.24 2.33 7.99
CA THR A 59 -9.39 2.11 9.45
C THR A 59 -8.07 2.29 10.17
N LEU A 60 -7.02 1.60 9.74
CA LEU A 60 -5.70 1.65 10.36
C LEU A 60 -5.13 3.08 10.42
N ILE A 61 -5.29 3.86 9.35
CA ILE A 61 -4.81 5.23 9.30
C ILE A 61 -5.62 6.17 10.20
N LEU A 62 -6.95 6.01 10.25
CA LEU A 62 -7.78 6.83 11.14
C LEU A 62 -7.47 6.55 12.60
N ASP A 63 -7.30 5.28 12.96
CA ASP A 63 -6.91 4.85 14.31
C ASP A 63 -5.53 5.39 14.68
N ALA A 64 -4.53 5.21 13.80
CA ALA A 64 -3.16 5.68 14.03
C ALA A 64 -3.07 7.21 14.17
N LEU A 65 -3.95 7.95 13.47
CA LEU A 65 -4.02 9.41 13.55
C LEU A 65 -5.02 9.92 14.60
N LYS A 66 -5.69 9.03 15.34
CA LYS A 66 -6.75 9.36 16.32
C LYS A 66 -7.82 10.28 15.72
N LYS A 67 -8.23 10.03 14.48
CA LYS A 67 -9.28 10.80 13.79
C LYS A 67 -10.63 10.10 13.90
N ASP A 68 -11.69 10.88 14.08
CA ASP A 68 -13.06 10.36 14.17
C ASP A 68 -13.50 9.65 12.89
N SER A 69 -13.82 8.36 13.00
CA SER A 69 -14.29 7.55 11.88
C SER A 69 -15.59 8.09 11.26
N SER A 70 -16.46 8.71 12.05
CA SER A 70 -17.74 9.29 11.60
C SER A 70 -17.55 10.42 10.57
N ARG A 71 -16.59 11.32 10.82
CA ARG A 71 -16.24 12.44 9.94
C ARG A 71 -15.55 12.00 8.65
N HIS A 72 -15.00 10.79 8.66
CA HIS A 72 -14.23 10.21 7.56
C HIS A 72 -14.99 9.08 6.84
N SER A 73 -16.29 8.91 7.13
CA SER A 73 -17.15 7.89 6.51
C SER A 73 -17.15 7.95 4.97
N LYS A 74 -17.02 9.14 4.37
CA LYS A 74 -17.05 9.39 2.92
C LYS A 74 -15.70 9.62 2.24
N LEU A 75 -14.57 9.26 2.86
CA LEU A 75 -13.25 9.43 2.24
C LEU A 75 -13.17 8.77 0.85
N GLU A 76 -12.65 9.51 -0.13
CA GLU A 76 -12.40 8.99 -1.47
C GLU A 76 -11.18 8.08 -1.48
N LYS A 77 -11.03 7.27 -2.53
CA LYS A 77 -9.87 6.36 -2.67
C LYS A 77 -8.56 7.13 -2.70
N ALA A 78 -8.55 8.30 -3.35
CA ALA A 78 -7.37 9.17 -3.42
C ALA A 78 -6.98 9.69 -2.03
N ASP A 79 -7.95 10.16 -1.24
CA ASP A 79 -7.70 10.66 0.12
C ASP A 79 -7.12 9.59 1.03
N ILE A 80 -7.65 8.36 0.98
CA ILE A 80 -7.14 7.23 1.78
C ILE A 80 -5.67 6.98 1.44
N LEU A 81 -5.34 6.95 0.15
CA LEU A 81 -3.96 6.73 -0.31
C LEU A 81 -3.05 7.89 0.08
N GLU A 82 -3.48 9.14 -0.08
CA GLU A 82 -2.70 10.31 0.28
C GLU A 82 -2.42 10.36 1.78
N MET A 83 -3.45 10.18 2.62
CA MET A 83 -3.30 10.12 4.07
C MET A 83 -2.35 9.00 4.49
N THR A 84 -2.42 7.84 3.83
CA THR A 84 -1.51 6.72 4.08
C THR A 84 -0.07 7.09 3.74
N VAL A 85 0.19 7.63 2.55
CA VAL A 85 1.54 8.02 2.12
C VAL A 85 2.11 9.07 3.06
N LYS A 86 1.31 10.06 3.44
CA LYS A 86 1.70 11.07 4.42
C LYS A 86 2.07 10.45 5.76
N HIS A 87 1.25 9.52 6.27
CA HIS A 87 1.52 8.83 7.52
C HIS A 87 2.81 8.00 7.45
N LEU A 88 3.04 7.24 6.37
CA LEU A 88 4.27 6.45 6.19
C LEU A 88 5.52 7.34 6.14
N ARG A 89 5.45 8.48 5.45
CA ARG A 89 6.55 9.45 5.42
C ARG A 89 6.81 10.04 6.80
N ASN A 90 5.77 10.33 7.56
CA ASN A 90 5.89 10.81 8.94
C ASN A 90 6.50 9.74 9.85
N LEU A 91 6.07 8.49 9.72
CA LEU A 91 6.60 7.36 10.49
C LEU A 91 8.09 7.14 10.20
N GLN A 92 8.50 7.18 8.93
CA GLN A 92 9.91 7.06 8.56
C GLN A 92 10.77 8.18 9.17
N ARG A 93 10.28 9.43 9.16
CA ARG A 93 10.97 10.55 9.82
C ARG A 93 11.02 10.35 11.33
N ALA A 94 9.91 9.98 11.96
CA ALA A 94 9.86 9.74 13.40
C ALA A 94 10.77 8.59 13.85
N GLN A 95 10.87 7.50 13.06
CA GLN A 95 11.80 6.40 13.31
C GLN A 95 13.25 6.84 13.16
N MET A 96 13.57 7.66 12.16
CA MET A 96 14.91 8.24 12.04
C MET A 96 15.22 9.12 13.26
N THR A 97 14.31 10.02 13.66
CA THR A 97 14.49 10.81 14.89
C THR A 97 14.65 9.94 16.12
N ALA A 98 13.81 8.91 16.30
CA ALA A 98 13.86 8.01 17.45
C ALA A 98 15.14 7.17 17.49
N ALA A 99 15.66 6.73 16.34
CA ALA A 99 16.96 6.04 16.27
C ALA A 99 18.11 6.97 16.68
N LEU A 100 18.00 8.26 16.39
CA LEU A 100 18.95 9.27 16.86
C LEU A 100 18.74 9.60 18.36
N SER A 101 17.52 9.42 18.89
CA SER A 101 17.21 9.54 20.32
C SER A 101 17.71 8.37 21.16
N THR A 102 17.72 7.15 20.64
CA THR A 102 18.12 5.93 21.38
C THR A 102 19.61 5.89 21.71
N ASP A 103 20.45 6.54 20.91
CA ASP A 103 21.82 6.87 21.28
C ASP A 103 22.15 8.26 20.70
N PRO A 104 22.01 9.33 21.50
CA PRO A 104 22.33 10.70 21.09
C PRO A 104 23.77 10.85 20.58
N SER A 105 24.67 9.92 20.96
CA SER A 105 26.05 9.93 20.49
C SER A 105 26.20 9.49 19.03
N VAL A 106 25.21 8.80 18.43
CA VAL A 106 25.27 8.34 17.03
C VAL A 106 25.33 9.52 16.06
N LEU A 107 24.52 10.56 16.28
CA LEU A 107 24.61 11.81 15.50
C LEU A 107 25.96 12.48 15.68
N GLY A 108 26.45 12.55 16.92
CA GLY A 108 27.76 13.12 17.25
C GLY A 108 28.90 12.37 16.55
N LYS A 109 28.89 11.03 16.59
CA LYS A 109 29.85 10.15 15.94
C LYS A 109 29.79 10.27 14.42
N TYR A 110 28.58 10.30 13.85
CA TYR A 110 28.39 10.49 12.41
C TYR A 110 28.93 11.85 11.95
N ARG A 111 28.62 12.93 12.68
CA ARG A 111 29.12 14.27 12.42
C ARG A 111 30.64 14.34 12.51
N ALA A 112 31.23 13.74 13.55
CA ALA A 112 32.67 13.66 13.70
C ALA A 112 33.31 12.93 12.52
N GLY A 113 32.81 11.73 12.18
CA GLY A 113 33.31 10.94 11.05
C GLY A 113 33.13 11.64 9.69
N PHE A 114 32.02 12.36 9.49
CA PHE A 114 31.82 13.17 8.28
C PHE A 114 32.82 14.33 8.21
N SER A 115 33.10 14.98 9.34
CA SER A 115 34.09 16.06 9.42
C SER A 115 35.50 15.56 9.11
N GLU A 116 35.88 14.41 9.66
CA GLU A 116 37.15 13.75 9.37
C GLU A 116 37.27 13.39 7.89
N CYS A 117 36.22 12.79 7.30
CA CYS A 117 36.18 12.47 5.88
C CYS A 117 36.32 13.72 5.00
N MET A 118 35.60 14.80 5.31
CA MET A 118 35.69 16.06 4.58
C MET A 118 37.10 16.67 4.65
N ASN A 119 37.73 16.62 5.83
CA ASN A 119 39.11 17.08 6.01
C ASN A 119 40.09 16.24 5.18
N GLU A 120 39.91 14.91 5.16
CA GLU A 120 40.77 14.02 4.37
C GLU A 120 40.58 14.21 2.87
N VAL A 121 39.34 14.40 2.40
CA VAL A 121 39.06 14.78 1.00
C VAL A 121 39.73 16.11 0.65
N THR A 122 39.66 17.10 1.54
CA THR A 122 40.32 18.40 1.34
C THR A 122 41.83 18.24 1.25
N ARG A 123 42.43 17.43 2.13
CA ARG A 123 43.87 17.13 2.13
C ARG A 123 44.28 16.41 0.84
N PHE A 124 43.57 15.35 0.47
CA PHE A 124 43.84 14.58 -0.75
C PHE A 124 43.77 15.46 -2.00
N LEU A 125 42.73 16.29 -2.12
CA LEU A 125 42.57 17.20 -3.26
C LEU A 125 43.62 18.33 -3.32
N SER A 126 44.28 18.62 -2.19
CA SER A 126 45.37 19.60 -2.11
C SER A 126 46.69 19.02 -2.62
N THR A 127 46.87 17.70 -2.52
CA THR A 127 48.07 17.00 -2.99
C THR A 127 47.88 16.35 -4.38
N CYS A 128 46.66 16.32 -4.90
CA CYS A 128 46.34 15.68 -6.17
C CYS A 128 46.56 16.65 -7.36
N GLU A 129 47.61 16.40 -8.13
CA GLU A 129 47.88 17.10 -9.38
C GLU A 129 46.93 16.63 -10.49
N GLY A 130 46.44 17.55 -11.33
CA GLY A 130 45.55 17.24 -12.45
C GLY A 130 44.04 17.34 -12.16
N VAL A 131 43.62 17.56 -10.91
CA VAL A 131 42.21 17.85 -10.60
C VAL A 131 41.89 19.31 -10.91
N ASN A 132 40.87 19.55 -11.74
CA ASN A 132 40.41 20.89 -12.07
C ASN A 132 39.96 21.66 -10.81
N THR A 133 40.44 22.90 -10.67
CA THR A 133 40.15 23.77 -9.53
C THR A 133 38.65 24.01 -9.31
N GLU A 134 37.86 24.12 -10.38
CA GLU A 134 36.42 24.33 -10.29
C GLU A 134 35.70 23.08 -9.75
N VAL A 135 36.14 21.89 -10.16
CA VAL A 135 35.62 20.62 -9.63
C VAL A 135 35.95 20.50 -8.14
N ARG A 136 37.18 20.85 -7.75
CA ARG A 136 37.61 20.88 -6.34
C ARG A 136 36.71 21.80 -5.52
N THR A 137 36.48 23.04 -5.96
CA THR A 137 35.63 24.01 -5.27
C THR A 137 34.18 23.54 -5.17
N ARG A 138 33.61 23.00 -6.24
CA ARG A 138 32.23 22.48 -6.25
C ARG A 138 32.06 21.30 -5.29
N LEU A 139 33.02 20.37 -5.26
CA LEU A 139 32.98 19.22 -4.36
C LEU A 139 33.09 19.64 -2.89
N LEU A 140 34.06 20.49 -2.55
CA LEU A 140 34.22 20.99 -1.18
C LEU A 140 33.02 21.82 -0.72
N GLY A 141 32.48 22.66 -1.61
CA GLY A 141 31.24 23.40 -1.35
C GLY A 141 30.04 22.48 -1.12
N HIS A 142 29.92 21.38 -1.87
CA HIS A 142 28.88 20.39 -1.66
C HIS A 142 29.02 19.68 -0.31
N LEU A 143 30.23 19.25 0.06
CA LEU A 143 30.49 18.62 1.35
C LEU A 143 30.20 19.56 2.53
N ALA A 144 30.59 20.83 2.42
CA ALA A 144 30.27 21.85 3.41
C ALA A 144 28.75 22.05 3.56
N ASN A 145 28.00 22.11 2.46
CA ASN A 145 26.54 22.22 2.51
C ASN A 145 25.90 20.97 3.17
N CYS A 146 26.38 19.77 2.84
CA CYS A 146 25.95 18.54 3.52
C CYS A 146 26.20 18.60 5.03
N MET A 147 27.35 19.11 5.47
CA MET A 147 27.65 19.31 6.89
C MET A 147 26.65 20.27 7.55
N THR A 148 26.26 21.37 6.88
CA THR A 148 25.25 22.29 7.44
C THR A 148 23.88 21.62 7.61
N GLN A 149 23.47 20.75 6.68
CA GLN A 149 22.23 20.00 6.80
C GLN A 149 22.28 18.97 7.94
N ILE A 150 23.42 18.28 8.11
CA ILE A 150 23.65 17.36 9.24
C ILE A 150 23.54 18.10 10.58
N ASN A 151 24.09 19.32 10.67
CA ASN A 151 23.98 20.16 11.87
C ASN A 151 22.53 20.60 12.11
N ALA A 152 21.79 20.97 11.06
CA ALA A 152 20.39 21.37 11.16
C ALA A 152 19.46 20.23 11.64
N MET A 153 19.79 18.97 11.31
CA MET A 153 19.09 17.79 11.82
C MET A 153 19.32 17.56 13.33
N THR A 154 20.41 18.10 13.89
CA THR A 154 20.77 17.94 15.31
C THR A 154 20.10 18.99 16.21
N TYR A 155 19.72 20.15 15.66
CA TYR A 155 19.02 21.21 16.37
C TYR A 155 17.75 21.62 15.61
N PRO A 156 16.61 20.91 15.81
CA PRO A 156 15.33 21.47 15.45
C PRO A 156 15.03 22.62 16.43
N GLY A 157 15.27 23.86 16.00
CA GLY A 157 14.67 25.04 16.63
C GLY A 157 13.17 25.07 16.39
#